data_AF-A0A949NJ27-F1
#
_entry.id   AF-A0A949NJ27-F1
#
_cell.length_a   1.000
_cell.length_b   1.000
_cell.length_c   1.000
_cell.angle_alpha   90.00
_cell.angle_beta   90.00
_cell.angle_gamma   90.00
#
_symmetry.space_group_name_H-M   'P 1'
#
loop_
_entity.id
_entity.type
_entity.pdbx_description
1 polymer ?
#
loop_
_entity_poly.entity_id
_entity_poly.type
_entity_poly.pdbx_seq_one_letter_code
_entity_poly.pdbx_strand_id
1 'polypeptide(L)' 'MRTNIEIDDELVAELMKLTGRKTKRQVVDDALRDQLHRKRAARLILDLQGTVEWQGDLDTLRAAR' A
#
# COMPACT_ATOMS: atom_id res chain seq x y z
N MET A 1 7.19 16.36 14.81
CA MET A 1 6.03 17.27 14.99
C MET A 1 5.03 16.59 15.89
N ARG A 2 4.48 17.28 16.89
CA ARG A 2 3.41 16.74 17.75
C ARG A 2 2.09 17.33 17.26
N THR A 3 1.17 16.46 16.87
CA THR A 3 -0.12 16.85 16.29
C THR A 3 -1.21 16.10 17.03
N ASN A 4 -2.30 16.79 17.38
CA ASN A 4 -3.50 16.17 17.91
C ASN A 4 -4.45 15.93 16.75
N ILE A 5 -4.77 14.66 16.49
CA ILE A 5 -5.71 14.22 15.46
C ILE A 5 -6.65 13.21 16.09
N GLU A 6 -7.91 13.26 15.70
CA GLU A 6 -8.90 12.25 16.07
C GLU A 6 -8.72 11.03 15.17
N ILE A 7 -8.56 9.85 15.78
CA ILE A 7 -8.36 8.57 15.08
C ILE A 7 -9.26 7.56 15.78
N ASP A 8 -9.80 6.63 15.00
CA ASP A 8 -10.52 5.48 15.51
C ASP A 8 -9.60 4.60 16.37
N ASP A 9 -9.96 4.48 17.65
CA ASP A 9 -9.21 3.73 18.65
C ASP A 9 -9.31 2.21 18.46
N GLU A 10 -10.42 1.72 17.93
CA GLU A 10 -10.60 0.29 17.63
C GLU A 10 -9.67 -0.13 16.48
N LEU A 11 -9.61 0.70 15.43
CA LEU A 11 -8.71 0.49 14.30
C LEU A 11 -7.24 0.43 14.73
N VAL A 12 -6.83 1.37 15.59
CA VAL A 12 -5.45 1.40 16.10
C VAL A 12 -5.19 0.19 17.01
N ALA A 13 -6.15 -0.19 17.85
CA ALA A 13 -6.01 -1.35 18.72
C ALA A 13 -5.88 -2.66 17.93
N GLU A 14 -6.66 -2.84 16.86
CA GLU A 14 -6.55 -3.99 15.96
C GLU A 14 -5.18 -4.03 15.28
N LEU A 15 -4.73 -2.90 14.72
CA LEU A 15 -3.40 -2.79 14.12
C LEU A 15 -2.29 -3.06 15.14
N MET A 16 -2.40 -2.58 16.38
CA MET A 16 -1.44 -2.89 17.44
C MET A 16 -1.36 -4.39 17.73
N LYS A 17 -2.50 -5.09 17.75
CA LYS A 17 -2.55 -6.56 17.93
C LYS A 17 -1.88 -7.30 16.77
N LEU A 18 -2.15 -6.89 15.53
CA LEU A 18 -1.59 -7.53 14.33
C LEU A 18 -0.09 -7.26 14.15
N THR A 19 0.36 -6.04 14.46
CA THR A 19 1.76 -5.61 14.24
C THR A 19 2.66 -5.81 15.46
N GLY A 20 2.10 -6.12 16.63
CA GLY A 20 2.83 -6.25 17.90
C GLY A 20 3.41 -4.93 18.41
N ARG A 21 2.94 -3.78 17.90
CA ARG A 21 3.44 -2.46 18.31
C ARG A 21 2.91 -2.06 19.69
N LYS A 22 3.76 -1.39 20.46
CA LYS A 22 3.48 -1.06 21.87
C LYS A 22 2.75 0.27 22.04
N THR A 23 2.77 1.14 21.03
CA THR A 23 2.19 2.49 21.12
C THR A 23 1.39 2.86 19.89
N LYS A 24 0.33 3.67 20.07
CA LYS A 24 -0.45 4.26 18.97
C LYS A 24 0.45 5.04 18.01
N ARG A 25 1.48 5.75 18.53
CA ARG A 25 2.45 6.51 17.71
C ARG A 25 3.20 5.61 16.74
N GLN A 26 3.66 4.43 17.17
CA GLN A 26 4.39 3.49 16.31
C GLN A 26 3.50 2.96 15.20
N VAL A 27 2.25 2.61 15.53
CA VAL A 27 1.29 2.14 14.51
C VAL A 27 1.03 3.20 13.46
N VAL A 28 0.81 4.45 13.88
CA VAL A 28 0.58 5.56 12.94
C VAL A 28 1.82 5.82 12.07
N ASP A 29 3.02 5.80 12.67
CA ASP A 29 4.28 6.01 11.96
C ASP A 29 4.53 4.93 10.89
N ASP A 30 4.27 3.67 11.24
CA ASP A 30 4.38 2.55 10.29
C ASP A 30 3.33 2.63 9.18
N ALA A 31 2.07 2.90 9.53
CA ALA A 31 1.00 3.02 8.54
C ALA A 31 1.29 4.11 7.49
N LEU A 32 1.86 5.25 7.93
CA LEU A 32 2.26 6.32 7.02
C LEU A 32 3.42 5.92 6.12
N ARG A 33 4.44 5.22 6.65
CA ARG A 33 5.56 4.70 5.83
C ARG A 33 5.08 3.70 4.81
N ASP A 34 4.23 2.77 5.20
CA ASP A 34 3.67 1.75 4.33
C ASP A 34 2.82 2.39 3.23
N GLN A 35 2.01 3.39 3.57
CA GLN A 35 1.23 4.12 2.58
C GLN A 35 2.11 4.85 1.57
N LEU A 36 3.18 5.52 2.03
CA LEU A 36 4.14 6.15 1.14
C LEU A 36 4.84 5.13 0.24
N HIS A 37 5.26 4.01 0.80
CA HIS A 37 5.92 2.94 0.05
C HIS A 37 4.99 2.39 -1.04
N ARG A 38 3.74 2.06 -0.71
CA ARG A 38 2.73 1.60 -1.66
C ARG A 38 2.49 2.61 -2.78
N LYS A 39 2.37 3.90 -2.46
CA LYS A 39 2.17 4.96 -3.47
C LYS A 39 3.37 5.13 -4.39
N ARG A 40 4.60 5.04 -3.87
CA ARG A 40 5.82 5.07 -4.68
C ARG A 40 5.92 3.87 -5.61
N ALA A 41 5.68 2.66 -5.08
CA ALA A 41 5.69 1.44 -5.88
C ALA A 41 4.65 1.49 -7.01
N ALA A 42 3.43 1.92 -6.70
CA ALA A 42 2.38 2.09 -7.71
C ALA A 42 2.78 3.11 -8.79
N ARG A 43 3.40 4.23 -8.41
CA ARG A 43 3.91 5.21 -9.38
C ARG A 43 4.98 4.58 -10.29
N LEU A 44 5.96 3.89 -9.72
CA LEU A 44 7.02 3.25 -10.50
C LEU A 44 6.47 2.25 -11.52
N ILE A 45 5.45 1.47 -11.15
CA ILE A 45 4.79 0.54 -12.09
C ILE A 45 4.08 1.31 -13.21
N LEU A 46 3.41 2.41 -12.89
CA LEU A 46 2.76 3.25 -13.91
C LEU A 46 3.78 3.93 -14.83
N ASP A 47 4.96 4.28 -14.33
CA ASP A 47 6.03 4.85 -15.14
C ASP A 47 6.62 3.83 -16.15
N LEU A 48 6.39 2.52 -15.93
CA LEU A 48 6.73 1.47 -16.90
C LEU A 48 5.72 1.38 -18.06
N GLN A 49 4.59 2.10 -17.99
CA GLN A 49 3.59 2.08 -19.04
C GLN A 49 4.16 2.63 -20.36
N GLY A 50 4.13 1.82 -21.41
CA GLY A 50 4.64 2.18 -22.73
C GLY A 50 6.16 2.12 -22.87
N THR A 51 6.90 1.80 -21.80
CA THR A 51 8.36 1.56 -21.86
C THR A 51 8.70 0.07 -21.92
N VAL A 52 7.79 -0.78 -21.45
CA VAL A 52 7.95 -2.24 -21.48
C VAL A 52 7.14 -2.83 -22.63
N GLU A 53 7.79 -3.66 -23.46
CA GLU A 53 7.10 -4.43 -24.49
C GLU A 53 6.32 -5.60 -23.85
N TRP A 54 5.04 -5.68 -24.19
CA TRP A 54 4.21 -6.80 -23.76
C TRP A 54 4.44 -8.01 -24.66
N GLN A 55 4.95 -9.10 -24.08
CA GLN A 55 5.16 -10.36 -24.76
C GLN A 55 3.99 -11.32 -24.45
N GLY A 56 3.00 -11.32 -25.34
CA GLY A 56 1.88 -12.25 -25.28
C GLY A 56 1.05 -12.18 -26.56
N ASP A 57 0.17 -13.15 -26.76
CA ASP A 57 -0.82 -13.13 -27.84
C ASP A 57 -2.21 -12.87 -27.24
N LEU A 58 -2.80 -11.73 -27.58
CA LEU A 58 -4.09 -11.28 -27.05
C LEU A 58 -5.22 -12.18 -27.55
N ASP A 59 -5.09 -12.70 -28.77
CA ASP A 59 -6.13 -13.49 -29.41
C ASP A 59 -6.21 -14.86 -28.76
N THR A 60 -5.05 -15.49 -28.49
CA THR A 60 -4.98 -16.75 -27.73
C THR A 60 -5.59 -16.61 -26.32
N LEU A 61 -5.29 -15.52 -25.59
CA LEU A 61 -5.82 -15.30 -24.23
C LEU A 61 -7.34 -15.07 -24.21
N ARG A 62 -7.88 -14.45 -25.25
CA ARG A 62 -9.32 -14.14 -25.35
C ARG A 62 -10.14 -15.32 -25.86
N ALA A 63 -9.54 -16.18 -26.68
CA ALA A 63 -10.18 -17.39 -27.21
C ALA A 63 -10.41 -18.47 -26.14
N ALA A 64 -9.68 -18.43 -25.02
CA ALA A 64 -9.83 -19.35 -23.89
C ALA A 64 -10.97 -19.00 -22.91
N ARG A 65 -11.84 -18.04 -23.24
CA ARG A 65 -12.97 -17.59 -22.42
C ARG A 65 -14.28 -18.26 -22.81
#